data_AF-A0A4P5SU93-F1
#
_entry.id   AF-A0A4P5SU93-F1
#
_cell.length_a   1.000
_cell.length_b   1.000
_cell.length_c   1.000
_cell.angle_alpha   90.00
_cell.angle_beta   90.00
_cell.angle_gamma   90.00
#
_symmetry.space_group_name_H-M   'P 1'
#
loop_
_entity.id
_entity.type
_entity.pdbx_description
1 polymer ?
#
loop_
_entity_poly.entity_id
_entity_poly.type
_entity_poly.pdbx_seq_one_letter_code
_entity_poly.pdbx_strand_id
1 'polypeptide(L)'
;MKRATLHKIVLSLTGALCLSINISAQEKPANQVLKFSFEADVQKWQAVGNALSTATLKHTTEPANVHSGAGALQYSYPIKEGEKSGAFVTLRIAFLTKMKTLRLWVKPDHNTIIAVLLQERDGGRYSGFAYVKADKWNETAFAPEDFILDTGLDAPKDPNGKMDLEQIDSLAITDYSQWLAGGGKGALQEKLFPYRHGEHTLYVDDIEALTDAMPELTPKKGSDTILDSFERPQPSWIPLGSVKALGIESSKPLIGKSLKIEYQVTPDMFGAVTKNLTGSFFTKDDKIGLTVASVKPIRLLIQVEDKNGGRYNTTFNLTGDMEARELTIAWKELTIAPDSKTKLSLDPTKIVRVFFMDITGALDMVTQENTLWINSLRAIH
;
A
#
# COMPACT_ATOMS: atom_id res chain seq x y z
N MET A 1 -5.99 26.78 22.95
CA MET A 1 -7.13 26.82 21.99
C MET A 1 -6.94 28.00 21.05
N LYS A 2 -6.53 27.72 19.80
CA LYS A 2 -6.68 28.56 18.59
C LYS A 2 -6.01 27.77 17.45
N ARG A 3 -6.78 26.94 16.75
CA ARG A 3 -6.42 26.36 15.43
C ARG A 3 -7.32 27.03 14.40
N ALA A 4 -6.76 28.03 13.75
CA ALA A 4 -7.20 28.68 12.52
C ALA A 4 -5.88 29.15 11.90
N THR A 5 -5.52 28.91 10.64
CA THR A 5 -6.31 28.90 9.42
C THR A 5 -5.41 28.21 8.38
N LEU A 6 -5.86 27.12 7.75
CA LEU A 6 -5.13 26.48 6.65
C LEU A 6 -6.09 26.30 5.48
N HIS A 7 -6.57 27.42 4.93
CA HIS A 7 -7.40 27.45 3.73
C HIS A 7 -7.11 28.74 2.97
N LYS A 8 -6.48 28.59 1.80
CA LYS A 8 -6.63 29.38 0.55
C LYS A 8 -5.37 29.17 -0.30
N ILE A 9 -5.37 28.09 -1.10
CA ILE A 9 -4.63 28.08 -2.37
C ILE A 9 -5.72 28.12 -3.43
N VAL A 10 -6.08 29.34 -3.84
CA VAL A 10 -6.88 29.60 -5.04
C VAL A 10 -5.86 29.80 -6.17
N LEU A 11 -5.79 28.83 -7.08
CA LEU A 11 -4.97 28.92 -8.29
C LEU A 11 -5.66 29.87 -9.28
N SER A 12 -5.04 31.00 -9.58
CA SER A 12 -5.32 31.80 -10.78
C SER A 12 -4.05 31.86 -11.63
N LEU A 13 -3.98 31.05 -12.68
CA LEU A 13 -2.91 31.15 -13.68
C LEU A 13 -3.52 31.03 -15.09
N THR A 14 -3.81 32.17 -15.70
CA THR A 14 -4.09 32.30 -17.13
C THR A 14 -2.84 32.76 -17.84
N GLY A 15 -2.24 31.86 -18.62
CA GLY A 15 -1.15 32.15 -19.55
C GLY A 15 -1.00 30.97 -20.51
N ALA A 16 -1.74 30.99 -21.62
CA ALA A 16 -1.68 29.94 -22.63
C ALA A 16 -0.56 30.25 -23.64
N LEU A 17 0.49 29.43 -23.64
CA LEU A 17 1.45 29.33 -24.74
C LEU A 17 1.14 28.05 -25.52
N CYS A 18 0.60 28.19 -26.74
CA CYS A 18 0.34 27.05 -27.62
C CYS A 18 1.64 26.61 -28.30
N LEU A 19 2.30 25.60 -27.75
CA LEU A 19 3.30 24.81 -28.45
C LEU A 19 2.60 23.63 -29.13
N SER A 20 2.64 23.59 -30.45
CA SER A 20 2.16 22.46 -31.25
C SER A 20 3.17 21.31 -31.19
N ILE A 21 2.80 20.23 -30.51
CA ILE A 21 3.58 18.99 -30.43
C ILE A 21 3.25 18.14 -31.67
N ASN A 22 4.26 17.72 -32.42
CA ASN A 22 4.13 16.63 -33.39
C ASN A 22 3.94 15.32 -32.62
N ILE A 23 2.68 14.93 -32.43
CA ILE A 23 2.34 13.60 -31.90
C ILE A 23 2.52 12.63 -33.06
N SER A 24 3.61 11.85 -33.05
CA SER A 24 3.66 10.64 -33.85
C SER A 24 2.53 9.75 -33.35
N ALA A 25 1.56 9.45 -34.22
CA ALA A 25 0.37 8.68 -33.87
C ALA A 25 0.76 7.21 -33.63
N GLN A 26 1.31 6.93 -32.46
CA GLN A 26 1.41 5.57 -31.97
C GLN A 26 -0.02 5.06 -31.76
N GLU A 27 -0.40 3.98 -32.44
CA GLU A 27 -1.71 3.38 -32.27
C GLU A 27 -1.91 3.06 -30.79
N LYS A 28 -2.87 3.75 -30.18
CA LYS A 28 -3.27 3.51 -28.81
C LYS A 28 -3.77 2.07 -28.73
N PRO A 29 -3.18 1.20 -27.89
CA PRO A 29 -3.69 -0.15 -27.69
C PRO A 29 -5.18 -0.09 -27.37
N ALA A 30 -5.98 -1.00 -27.94
CA ALA A 30 -7.43 -0.99 -27.81
C ALA A 30 -7.89 -1.04 -26.33
N ASN A 31 -7.06 -1.60 -25.45
CA ASN A 31 -7.31 -1.74 -24.02
C ASN A 31 -6.85 -0.54 -23.18
N GLN A 32 -6.17 0.47 -23.74
CA GLN A 32 -5.61 1.60 -22.99
C GLN A 32 -6.57 2.79 -22.98
N VAL A 33 -6.83 3.35 -21.79
CA VAL A 33 -7.70 4.52 -21.58
C VAL A 33 -6.87 5.80 -21.42
N LEU A 34 -5.76 5.72 -20.68
CA LEU A 34 -4.81 6.82 -20.42
C LEU A 34 -3.39 6.26 -20.40
N LYS A 35 -2.41 7.03 -20.86
CA LYS A 35 -0.97 6.75 -20.69
C LYS A 35 -0.21 8.02 -20.33
N PHE A 36 0.68 7.92 -19.34
CA PHE A 36 1.81 8.82 -19.16
C PHE A 36 3.11 8.04 -19.32
N SER A 37 3.87 8.35 -20.37
CA SER A 37 5.13 7.67 -20.72
C SER A 37 6.38 8.54 -20.51
N PHE A 38 6.21 9.82 -20.20
CA PHE A 38 7.30 10.74 -19.89
C PHE A 38 8.47 10.81 -20.90
N GLU A 39 8.25 10.47 -22.18
CA GLU A 39 9.33 10.39 -23.19
C GLU A 39 10.09 11.70 -23.46
N ALA A 40 9.44 12.84 -23.24
CA ALA A 40 9.96 14.15 -23.60
C ALA A 40 9.95 15.15 -22.44
N ASP A 41 9.01 15.00 -21.49
CA ASP A 41 8.82 15.89 -20.36
C ASP A 41 8.03 15.21 -19.23
N VAL A 42 7.70 15.97 -18.17
CA VAL A 42 6.92 15.50 -17.02
C VAL A 42 5.40 15.44 -17.27
N GLN A 43 4.92 15.70 -18.50
CA GLN A 43 3.53 15.56 -18.93
C GLN A 43 2.49 16.24 -18.01
N LYS A 44 2.79 17.48 -17.57
CA LYS A 44 1.99 18.32 -16.66
C LYS A 44 1.93 17.83 -15.21
N TRP A 45 2.70 16.81 -14.85
CA TRP A 45 2.89 16.48 -13.46
C TRP A 45 3.61 17.61 -12.74
N GLN A 46 3.22 17.86 -11.50
CA GLN A 46 3.78 18.88 -10.62
C GLN A 46 4.05 18.29 -9.23
N ALA A 47 5.14 18.72 -8.60
CA ALA A 47 5.34 18.45 -7.18
C ALA A 47 4.39 19.35 -6.38
N VAL A 48 3.59 18.76 -5.50
CA VAL A 48 2.71 19.47 -4.58
C VAL A 48 3.04 19.07 -3.15
N GLY A 49 2.92 19.98 -2.21
CA GLY A 49 3.18 19.69 -0.81
C GLY A 49 2.71 20.80 0.11
N ASN A 50 2.90 20.60 1.41
CA ASN A 50 2.63 21.65 2.38
C ASN A 50 3.69 22.77 2.33
N ALA A 51 3.54 23.79 3.18
CA ALA A 51 4.45 24.95 3.20
C ALA A 51 5.92 24.61 3.51
N LEU A 52 6.21 23.39 4.00
CA LEU A 52 7.56 22.92 4.28
C LEU A 52 8.17 22.15 3.11
N SER A 53 7.38 21.84 2.08
CA SER A 53 7.80 20.95 1.01
C SER A 53 8.92 21.54 0.16
N THR A 54 10.00 20.77 -0.01
CA THR A 54 11.09 21.05 -0.96
C THR A 54 11.11 20.08 -2.13
N ALA A 55 10.01 19.36 -2.36
CA ALA A 55 9.95 18.33 -3.37
C ALA A 55 9.99 18.91 -4.79
N THR A 56 10.57 18.15 -5.72
CA THR A 56 10.73 18.56 -7.12
C THR A 56 10.39 17.42 -8.07
N LEU A 57 9.96 17.79 -9.29
CA LEU A 57 9.81 16.87 -10.41
C LEU A 57 10.76 17.24 -11.53
N LYS A 58 11.35 16.23 -12.15
CA LYS A 58 12.21 16.37 -13.32
C LYS A 58 11.92 15.25 -14.31
N HIS A 59 12.13 15.52 -15.58
CA HIS A 59 12.25 14.49 -16.60
C HIS A 59 13.69 13.96 -16.57
N THR A 60 13.88 12.64 -16.52
CA THR A 60 15.19 12.00 -16.60
C THR A 60 15.29 11.13 -17.84
N THR A 61 16.44 11.15 -18.50
CA THR A 61 16.78 10.30 -19.65
C THR A 61 17.96 9.38 -19.34
N GLU A 62 18.31 9.23 -18.05
CA GLU A 62 19.41 8.36 -17.65
C GLU A 62 18.98 6.89 -17.82
N PRO A 63 19.68 6.06 -18.63
CA PRO A 63 19.22 4.72 -18.96
C PRO A 63 18.96 3.79 -17.76
N ALA A 64 19.69 3.98 -16.65
CA ALA A 64 19.47 3.21 -15.43
C ALA A 64 18.15 3.56 -14.71
N ASN A 65 17.57 4.72 -15.02
CA ASN A 65 16.41 5.33 -14.37
C ASN A 65 15.23 5.52 -15.34
N VAL A 66 15.26 4.84 -16.49
CA VAL A 66 14.16 4.75 -17.47
C VAL A 66 13.72 3.28 -17.52
N HIS A 67 12.41 3.01 -17.43
CA HIS A 67 11.89 1.64 -17.51
C HIS A 67 11.72 1.23 -18.97
N SER A 68 11.07 2.08 -19.76
CA SER A 68 10.90 1.88 -21.20
C SER A 68 11.00 3.21 -21.94
N GLY A 69 11.20 3.16 -23.26
CA GLY A 69 11.33 4.38 -24.07
C GLY A 69 12.62 5.16 -23.78
N ALA A 70 12.52 6.48 -23.75
CA ALA A 70 13.65 7.41 -23.66
C ALA A 70 13.65 8.26 -22.38
N GLY A 71 12.57 8.24 -21.60
CA GLY A 71 12.37 9.17 -20.50
C GLY A 71 11.52 8.61 -19.38
N ALA A 72 11.72 9.12 -18.17
CA ALA A 72 10.91 8.80 -16.99
C ALA A 72 10.69 10.04 -16.12
N LEU A 73 9.69 9.98 -15.23
CA LEU A 73 9.44 11.00 -14.22
C LEU A 73 10.34 10.73 -13.00
N GLN A 74 11.17 11.69 -12.64
CA GLN A 74 11.93 11.70 -11.39
C GLN A 74 11.25 12.60 -10.36
N TYR A 75 10.84 12.02 -9.24
CA TYR A 75 10.29 12.70 -8.07
C TYR A 75 11.28 12.66 -6.91
N SER A 76 11.82 13.83 -6.54
CA SER A 76 12.76 13.96 -5.41
C SER A 76 12.10 14.71 -4.26
N TYR A 77 12.19 14.17 -3.05
CA TYR A 77 11.49 14.64 -1.87
C TYR A 77 12.26 14.23 -0.59
N PRO A 78 12.17 15.00 0.50
CA PRO A 78 12.67 14.56 1.78
C PRO A 78 11.64 13.77 2.58
N ILE A 79 12.12 12.82 3.37
CA ILE A 79 11.36 12.23 4.49
C ILE A 79 11.88 12.89 5.77
N LYS A 80 11.14 13.87 6.27
CA LYS A 80 11.42 14.55 7.54
C LYS A 80 10.14 14.97 8.25
N GLU A 81 10.27 15.27 9.55
CA GLU A 81 9.12 15.57 10.39
C GLU A 81 8.27 16.71 9.81
N GLY A 82 6.97 16.45 9.70
CA GLY A 82 5.96 17.44 9.29
C GLY A 82 5.96 17.78 7.81
N GLU A 83 6.91 17.33 7.01
CA GLU A 83 6.90 17.54 5.57
C GLU A 83 6.06 16.48 4.86
N LYS A 84 5.20 16.94 3.94
CA LYS A 84 4.36 16.08 3.12
C LYS A 84 4.33 16.63 1.71
N SER A 85 4.57 15.76 0.75
CA SER A 85 4.57 16.10 -0.66
C SER A 85 4.22 14.89 -1.52
N GLY A 86 3.87 15.13 -2.78
CA GLY A 86 3.59 14.10 -3.77
C GLY A 86 3.76 14.63 -5.20
N ALA A 87 3.93 13.71 -6.14
CA ALA A 87 3.80 13.99 -7.56
C ALA A 87 2.31 13.98 -7.93
N PHE A 88 1.82 15.02 -8.58
CA PHE A 88 0.38 15.23 -8.82
C PHE A 88 0.12 15.63 -10.26
N VAL A 89 -1.01 15.17 -10.83
CA VAL A 89 -1.52 15.63 -12.11
C VAL A 89 -3.04 15.79 -12.07
N THR A 90 -3.54 16.85 -12.71
CA THR A 90 -4.98 17.02 -12.97
C THR A 90 -5.35 16.31 -14.26
N LEU A 91 -6.38 15.47 -14.17
CA LEU A 91 -6.97 14.72 -15.28
C LEU A 91 -8.17 15.47 -15.85
N ARG A 92 -8.54 15.13 -17.08
CA ARG A 92 -9.86 15.51 -17.61
C ARG A 92 -10.92 14.62 -16.95
N ILE A 93 -12.11 15.14 -16.72
CA ILE A 93 -13.25 14.36 -16.19
C ILE A 93 -13.52 13.16 -17.11
N ALA A 94 -14.04 12.07 -16.55
CA ALA A 94 -14.47 10.89 -17.27
C ALA A 94 -13.35 10.18 -18.05
N PHE A 95 -12.09 10.56 -17.83
CA PHE A 95 -10.95 9.90 -18.47
C PHE A 95 -10.70 8.50 -17.91
N LEU A 96 -11.19 8.21 -16.69
CA LEU A 96 -11.03 6.90 -16.05
C LEU A 96 -12.34 6.07 -16.02
N THR A 97 -13.44 6.51 -16.64
CA THR A 97 -14.75 5.82 -16.57
C THR A 97 -14.71 4.35 -16.99
N LYS A 98 -13.79 3.97 -17.89
CA LYS A 98 -13.63 2.58 -18.36
C LYS A 98 -12.46 1.84 -17.70
N MET A 99 -11.76 2.49 -16.77
CA MET A 99 -10.60 1.90 -16.10
C MET A 99 -11.04 0.72 -15.26
N LYS A 100 -10.38 -0.42 -15.46
CA LYS A 100 -10.42 -1.57 -14.55
C LYS A 100 -9.09 -1.79 -13.83
N THR A 101 -8.00 -1.27 -14.40
CA THR A 101 -6.66 -1.38 -13.84
C THR A 101 -5.92 -0.06 -14.02
N LEU A 102 -5.30 0.45 -12.96
CA LEU A 102 -4.28 1.49 -13.01
C LEU A 102 -2.92 0.84 -12.79
N ARG A 103 -2.10 0.76 -13.83
CA ARG A 103 -0.74 0.21 -13.79
C ARG A 103 0.29 1.33 -13.79
N LEU A 104 1.41 1.11 -13.11
CA LEU A 104 2.58 1.99 -13.16
C LEU A 104 3.84 1.21 -12.85
N TRP A 105 4.96 1.63 -13.45
CA TRP A 105 6.29 1.14 -13.12
C TRP A 105 6.97 2.15 -12.19
N VAL A 106 7.55 1.64 -11.11
CA VAL A 106 8.16 2.48 -10.07
C VAL A 106 9.50 1.92 -9.60
N LYS A 107 10.47 2.82 -9.41
CA LYS A 107 11.79 2.51 -8.88
C LYS A 107 12.16 3.53 -7.79
N PRO A 108 11.99 3.19 -6.50
CA PRO A 108 12.47 4.02 -5.40
C PRO A 108 13.95 3.77 -5.13
N ASP A 109 14.63 4.71 -4.47
CA ASP A 109 16.01 4.55 -3.97
C ASP A 109 16.09 3.82 -2.61
N HIS A 110 14.94 3.49 -2.02
CA HIS A 110 14.83 2.72 -0.79
C HIS A 110 13.57 1.86 -0.79
N ASN A 111 13.54 0.85 0.09
CA ASN A 111 12.36 0.03 0.26
C ASN A 111 11.26 0.87 0.88
N THR A 112 10.11 0.96 0.23
CA THR A 112 9.04 1.85 0.67
C THR A 112 7.67 1.34 0.30
N ILE A 113 6.64 2.02 0.80
CA ILE A 113 5.26 1.85 0.39
C ILE A 113 4.90 3.10 -0.40
N ILE A 114 4.60 2.93 -1.68
CA ILE A 114 3.99 4.01 -2.43
C ILE A 114 2.51 4.06 -2.12
N ALA A 115 1.98 5.28 -2.00
CA ALA A 115 0.55 5.55 -2.00
C ALA A 115 0.18 6.19 -3.34
N VAL A 116 -0.81 5.62 -4.01
CA VAL A 116 -1.46 6.18 -5.18
C VAL A 116 -2.79 6.77 -4.73
N LEU A 117 -2.99 8.05 -4.97
CA LEU A 117 -4.19 8.77 -4.55
C LEU A 117 -5.02 9.16 -5.77
N LEU A 118 -6.31 8.87 -5.69
CA LEU A 118 -7.31 9.34 -6.64
C LEU A 118 -8.26 10.28 -5.92
N GLN A 119 -8.55 11.42 -6.53
CA GLN A 119 -9.46 12.41 -5.96
C GLN A 119 -10.56 12.72 -6.98
N GLU A 120 -11.80 12.68 -6.50
CA GLU A 120 -12.96 13.12 -7.24
C GLU A 120 -13.08 14.64 -7.16
N ARG A 121 -13.57 15.28 -8.23
CA ARG A 121 -13.72 16.73 -8.31
C ARG A 121 -14.46 17.37 -7.13
N ASP A 122 -15.57 16.76 -6.76
CA ASP A 122 -16.51 17.27 -5.76
C ASP A 122 -16.75 16.24 -4.64
N GLY A 123 -15.84 15.28 -4.47
CA GLY A 123 -16.12 14.05 -3.75
C GLY A 123 -14.91 13.43 -3.05
N GLY A 124 -14.96 12.12 -2.91
CA GLY A 124 -14.04 11.33 -2.09
C GLY A 124 -12.58 11.42 -2.54
N ARG A 125 -11.69 11.21 -1.57
CA ARG A 125 -10.28 10.93 -1.81
C ARG A 125 -10.02 9.49 -1.47
N TYR A 126 -9.35 8.77 -2.36
CA TYR A 126 -9.05 7.36 -2.14
C TYR A 126 -7.57 7.09 -2.27
N SER A 127 -7.09 6.11 -1.51
CA SER A 127 -5.67 5.73 -1.48
C SER A 127 -5.51 4.22 -1.71
N GLY A 128 -4.67 3.85 -2.67
CA GLY A 128 -4.15 2.50 -2.88
C GLY A 128 -2.69 2.43 -2.44
N PHE A 129 -2.27 1.29 -1.91
CA PHE A 129 -0.91 1.11 -1.37
C PHE A 129 -0.19 -0.08 -2.00
N ALA A 130 1.09 0.09 -2.31
CA ALA A 130 1.94 -0.99 -2.81
C ALA A 130 3.32 -0.92 -2.17
N TYR A 131 3.80 -2.07 -1.68
CA TYR A 131 5.19 -2.22 -1.31
C TYR A 131 6.07 -2.31 -2.57
N VAL A 132 7.17 -1.55 -2.58
CA VAL A 132 8.12 -1.47 -3.70
C VAL A 132 9.55 -1.62 -3.19
N LYS A 133 10.36 -2.40 -3.92
CA LYS A 133 11.76 -2.66 -3.57
C LYS A 133 12.67 -1.55 -4.10
N ALA A 134 13.65 -1.17 -3.30
CA ALA A 134 14.72 -0.25 -3.66
C ALA A 134 15.45 -0.68 -4.93
N ASP A 135 15.90 0.31 -5.69
CA ASP A 135 16.85 0.20 -6.80
C ASP A 135 16.43 -0.76 -7.92
N LYS A 136 15.15 -1.11 -7.98
CA LYS A 136 14.56 -1.99 -8.99
C LYS A 136 13.27 -1.40 -9.52
N TRP A 137 13.01 -1.60 -10.81
CA TRP A 137 11.70 -1.36 -11.36
C TRP A 137 10.72 -2.41 -10.83
N ASN A 138 9.63 -1.94 -10.24
CA ASN A 138 8.53 -2.74 -9.74
C ASN A 138 7.29 -2.38 -10.57
N GLU A 139 6.62 -3.38 -11.12
CA GLU A 139 5.27 -3.20 -11.65
C GLU A 139 4.31 -3.15 -10.47
N THR A 140 3.46 -2.11 -10.41
CA THR A 140 2.35 -2.04 -9.46
C THR A 140 1.07 -1.79 -10.23
N ALA A 141 0.00 -2.46 -9.83
CA ALA A 141 -1.28 -2.38 -10.51
C ALA A 141 -2.43 -2.32 -9.50
N PHE A 142 -3.39 -1.43 -9.70
CA PHE A 142 -4.51 -1.22 -8.79
C PHE A 142 -5.82 -1.37 -9.54
N ALA A 143 -6.73 -2.16 -9.00
CA ALA A 143 -8.13 -2.15 -9.39
C ALA A 143 -8.90 -1.13 -8.52
N PRO A 144 -10.07 -0.63 -8.96
CA PRO A 144 -10.86 0.32 -8.17
C PRO A 144 -11.14 -0.13 -6.72
N GLU A 145 -11.34 -1.43 -6.50
CA GLU A 145 -11.58 -2.00 -5.17
C GLU A 145 -10.37 -2.01 -4.22
N ASP A 146 -9.17 -1.69 -4.72
CA ASP A 146 -7.95 -1.56 -3.91
C ASP A 146 -7.86 -0.24 -3.17
N PHE A 147 -8.66 0.73 -3.59
CA PHE A 147 -8.61 2.08 -3.10
C PHE A 147 -9.53 2.25 -1.89
N ILE A 148 -8.95 2.78 -0.80
CA ILE A 148 -9.65 3.01 0.45
C ILE A 148 -10.04 4.48 0.52
N LEU A 149 -11.32 4.76 0.79
CA LEU A 149 -11.82 6.10 1.04
C LEU A 149 -11.14 6.70 2.28
N ASP A 150 -10.59 7.89 2.14
CA ASP A 150 -10.11 8.71 3.25
C ASP A 150 -11.32 9.24 4.04
N THR A 151 -11.47 8.77 5.28
CA THR A 151 -12.53 9.21 6.20
C THR A 151 -11.97 10.11 7.31
N GLY A 152 -10.80 10.72 7.10
CA GLY A 152 -10.22 11.67 8.03
C GLY A 152 -11.12 12.89 8.28
N LEU A 153 -10.90 13.59 9.39
CA LEU A 153 -11.70 14.77 9.77
C LEU A 153 -11.68 15.88 8.70
N ASP A 154 -10.58 15.98 7.97
CA ASP A 154 -10.37 16.98 6.91
C ASP A 154 -10.55 16.37 5.49
N ALA A 155 -11.05 15.14 5.40
CA ALA A 155 -11.27 14.49 4.11
C ALA A 155 -12.50 15.10 3.41
N PRO A 156 -12.43 15.33 2.09
CA PRO A 156 -13.61 15.63 1.29
C PRO A 156 -14.73 14.62 1.54
N LYS A 157 -15.97 15.11 1.67
CA LYS A 157 -17.12 14.22 1.87
C LYS A 157 -17.42 13.49 0.58
N ASP A 158 -17.51 12.18 0.67
CA ASP A 158 -18.05 11.32 -0.37
C ASP A 158 -19.53 10.99 -0.05
N PRO A 159 -20.50 11.38 -0.91
CA PRO A 159 -21.91 11.16 -0.66
C PRO A 159 -22.34 9.68 -0.60
N ASN A 160 -21.67 8.79 -1.33
CA ASN A 160 -22.13 7.41 -1.53
C ASN A 160 -21.17 6.35 -0.95
N GLY A 161 -19.96 6.74 -0.53
CA GLY A 161 -18.96 5.84 0.04
C GLY A 161 -18.25 4.98 -1.01
N LYS A 162 -18.28 5.37 -2.29
CA LYS A 162 -17.82 4.58 -3.44
C LYS A 162 -17.12 5.47 -4.46
N MET A 163 -16.03 4.94 -5.00
CA MET A 163 -15.27 5.61 -6.05
C MET A 163 -16.10 5.74 -7.34
N ASP A 164 -16.37 6.98 -7.73
CA ASP A 164 -17.04 7.34 -8.98
C ASP A 164 -15.97 7.65 -10.04
N LEU A 165 -15.63 6.65 -10.88
CA LEU A 165 -14.54 6.73 -11.86
C LEU A 165 -14.70 7.87 -12.89
N GLU A 166 -15.93 8.28 -13.16
CA GLU A 166 -16.22 9.44 -14.00
C GLU A 166 -15.92 10.78 -13.34
N GLN A 167 -15.87 10.84 -12.01
CA GLN A 167 -15.60 12.05 -11.22
C GLN A 167 -14.13 12.23 -10.88
N ILE A 168 -13.28 11.22 -11.10
CA ILE A 168 -11.84 11.33 -10.85
C ILE A 168 -11.25 12.46 -11.70
N ASP A 169 -10.70 13.45 -11.03
CA ASP A 169 -10.15 14.65 -11.65
C ASP A 169 -8.65 14.83 -11.38
N SER A 170 -8.08 14.01 -10.50
CA SER A 170 -6.67 14.06 -10.18
C SER A 170 -6.12 12.74 -9.69
N LEU A 171 -4.83 12.57 -9.99
CA LEU A 171 -4.01 11.42 -9.61
C LEU A 171 -2.77 11.98 -8.90
N ALA A 172 -2.40 11.36 -7.79
CA ALA A 172 -1.12 11.63 -7.14
C ALA A 172 -0.39 10.34 -6.77
N ILE A 173 0.93 10.42 -6.72
CA ILE A 173 1.82 9.36 -6.27
C ILE A 173 2.71 9.95 -5.19
N THR A 174 2.89 9.23 -4.09
CA THR A 174 3.74 9.65 -3.00
C THR A 174 4.37 8.47 -2.27
N ASP A 175 5.45 8.75 -1.56
CA ASP A 175 5.97 7.85 -0.55
C ASP A 175 5.17 7.98 0.77
N TYR A 176 4.54 6.89 1.20
CA TYR A 176 3.73 6.83 2.41
C TYR A 176 4.53 7.10 3.69
N SER A 177 5.85 6.90 3.66
CA SER A 177 6.76 7.19 4.76
C SER A 177 6.76 8.66 5.16
N GLN A 178 6.46 9.60 4.26
CA GLN A 178 6.30 11.01 4.64
C GLN A 178 5.09 11.22 5.60
N TRP A 179 4.04 10.41 5.49
CA TRP A 179 2.87 10.47 6.37
C TRP A 179 3.20 9.90 7.74
N LEU A 180 3.99 8.82 7.75
CA LEU A 180 4.51 8.21 8.97
C LEU A 180 5.45 9.20 9.68
N ALA A 181 6.41 9.80 8.99
CA ALA A 181 7.31 10.80 9.56
C ALA A 181 6.59 12.05 10.10
N GLY A 182 5.40 12.38 9.56
CA GLY A 182 4.58 13.51 10.04
C GLY A 182 3.63 13.19 11.20
N GLY A 183 3.50 11.92 11.61
CA GLY A 183 2.47 11.44 12.54
C GLY A 183 2.72 11.69 14.03
N GLY A 184 3.95 12.00 14.43
CA GLY A 184 4.29 12.28 15.82
C GLY A 184 5.79 12.16 16.11
N LYS A 185 6.21 12.74 17.24
CA LYS A 185 7.57 12.57 17.78
C LYS A 185 7.58 11.33 18.67
N GLY A 186 8.41 10.35 18.36
CA GLY A 186 8.67 9.26 19.28
C GLY A 186 9.54 8.17 18.70
N ALA A 187 10.56 7.77 19.46
CA ALA A 187 11.45 6.64 19.12
C ALA A 187 10.68 5.35 18.80
N LEU A 188 9.48 5.17 19.36
CA LEU A 188 8.63 4.03 19.04
C LEU A 188 8.14 4.05 17.58
N GLN A 189 7.80 5.22 17.03
CA GLN A 189 7.32 5.32 15.66
C GLN A 189 8.43 4.98 14.66
N GLU A 190 9.64 5.50 14.88
CA GLU A 190 10.83 5.18 14.08
C GLU A 190 11.21 3.69 14.17
N LYS A 191 10.98 3.05 15.32
CA LYS A 191 11.17 1.59 15.47
C LYS A 191 10.09 0.76 14.79
N LEU A 192 8.85 1.28 14.72
CA LEU A 192 7.70 0.55 14.19
C LEU A 192 7.58 0.62 12.67
N PHE A 193 8.19 1.61 12.03
CA PHE A 193 8.08 1.78 10.59
C PHE A 193 9.48 1.90 9.98
N PRO A 194 9.84 1.04 9.01
CA PRO A 194 11.19 0.99 8.47
C PRO A 194 11.45 2.10 7.43
N TYR A 195 11.11 3.35 7.75
CA TYR A 195 11.42 4.49 6.87
C TYR A 195 12.79 5.09 7.20
N ARG A 196 13.42 5.68 6.18
CA ARG A 196 14.69 6.39 6.32
C ARG A 196 14.44 7.88 6.23
N HIS A 197 15.09 8.65 7.09
CA HIS A 197 15.10 10.10 6.99
C HIS A 197 16.12 10.55 5.94
N GLY A 198 15.85 11.68 5.31
CA GLY A 198 16.76 12.29 4.35
C GLY A 198 16.09 12.56 3.01
N GLU A 199 16.90 12.94 2.02
CA GLU A 199 16.47 13.11 0.64
C GLU A 199 16.30 11.75 -0.02
N HIS A 200 15.18 11.61 -0.74
CA HIS A 200 14.81 10.41 -1.45
C HIS A 200 14.38 10.71 -2.87
N THR A 201 14.49 9.71 -3.73
CA THR A 201 14.05 9.78 -5.12
C THR A 201 13.19 8.57 -5.49
N LEU A 202 12.09 8.84 -6.17
CA LEU A 202 11.20 7.88 -6.80
C LEU A 202 11.16 8.15 -8.30
N TYR A 203 11.54 7.16 -9.10
CA TYR A 203 11.32 7.18 -10.54
C TYR A 203 9.99 6.50 -10.86
N VAL A 204 9.22 7.11 -11.76
CA VAL A 204 7.93 6.59 -12.23
C VAL A 204 7.93 6.60 -13.75
N ASP A 205 7.43 5.53 -14.32
CA ASP A 205 7.32 5.36 -15.77
C ASP A 205 6.05 4.58 -16.13
N ASP A 206 5.61 4.69 -17.38
CA ASP A 206 4.48 3.97 -17.96
C ASP A 206 3.23 3.90 -17.05
N ILE A 207 2.70 5.04 -16.63
CA ILE A 207 1.43 5.10 -15.89
C ILE A 207 0.28 4.89 -16.88
N GLU A 208 -0.50 3.84 -16.69
CA GLU A 208 -1.54 3.42 -17.63
C GLU A 208 -2.85 3.13 -16.92
N ALA A 209 -3.94 3.71 -17.42
CA ALA A 209 -5.28 3.23 -17.10
C ALA A 209 -5.72 2.26 -18.21
N LEU A 210 -6.06 1.03 -17.83
CA LEU A 210 -6.37 -0.08 -18.74
C LEU A 210 -7.81 -0.55 -18.52
N THR A 211 -8.41 -1.10 -19.58
CA THR A 211 -9.75 -1.72 -19.55
C THR A 211 -9.72 -3.22 -19.23
N ASP A 212 -8.53 -3.80 -19.19
CA ASP A 212 -8.32 -5.18 -18.75
C ASP A 212 -8.43 -5.24 -17.23
N ALA A 213 -9.11 -6.27 -16.73
CA ALA A 213 -9.23 -6.50 -15.30
C ALA A 213 -7.99 -7.23 -14.77
N MET A 214 -7.57 -6.89 -13.56
CA MET A 214 -6.60 -7.67 -12.79
C MET A 214 -7.24 -8.95 -12.23
N PRO A 215 -6.42 -9.95 -11.84
CA PRO A 215 -6.90 -11.02 -10.97
C PRO A 215 -7.61 -10.46 -9.75
N GLU A 216 -8.75 -11.05 -9.37
CA GLU A 216 -9.47 -10.65 -8.16
C GLU A 216 -8.57 -10.76 -6.93
N LEU A 217 -8.63 -9.75 -6.04
CA LEU A 217 -7.89 -9.77 -4.78
C LEU A 217 -8.47 -10.81 -3.83
N THR A 218 -9.80 -10.91 -3.80
CA THR A 218 -10.58 -11.70 -2.86
C THR A 218 -11.53 -12.69 -3.54
N PRO A 219 -11.02 -13.59 -4.40
CA PRO A 219 -11.86 -14.54 -5.12
C PRO A 219 -12.56 -15.50 -4.17
N LYS A 220 -13.76 -15.95 -4.54
CA LYS A 220 -14.43 -17.06 -3.85
C LYS A 220 -13.82 -18.39 -4.25
N LYS A 221 -13.62 -19.29 -3.29
CA LYS A 221 -13.15 -20.66 -3.50
C LYS A 221 -14.08 -21.63 -2.78
N GLY A 222 -15.10 -22.11 -3.50
CA GLY A 222 -16.18 -22.89 -2.88
C GLY A 222 -17.02 -21.99 -1.96
N SER A 223 -17.18 -22.38 -0.70
CA SER A 223 -17.80 -21.55 0.34
C SER A 223 -16.83 -20.50 0.91
N ASP A 224 -15.53 -20.72 0.80
CA ASP A 224 -14.52 -19.84 1.38
C ASP A 224 -14.34 -18.55 0.56
N THR A 225 -14.00 -17.46 1.25
CA THR A 225 -13.55 -16.22 0.60
C THR A 225 -12.06 -16.04 0.80
N ILE A 226 -11.28 -16.00 -0.28
CA ILE A 226 -9.86 -15.65 -0.19
C ILE A 226 -9.74 -14.18 0.22
N LEU A 227 -8.87 -13.87 1.17
CA LEU A 227 -8.63 -12.50 1.64
C LEU A 227 -7.42 -11.86 0.94
N ASP A 228 -6.51 -12.69 0.41
CA ASP A 228 -5.46 -12.27 -0.51
C ASP A 228 -5.03 -13.46 -1.37
N SER A 229 -5.21 -13.35 -2.69
CA SER A 229 -4.81 -14.39 -3.64
C SER A 229 -3.31 -14.40 -3.91
N PHE A 230 -2.60 -13.30 -3.59
CA PHE A 230 -1.21 -13.06 -3.98
C PHE A 230 -0.98 -13.16 -5.49
N GLU A 231 -2.02 -13.12 -6.33
CA GLU A 231 -1.89 -13.27 -7.77
C GLU A 231 -1.38 -12.00 -8.48
N ARG A 232 -1.50 -10.86 -7.80
CA ARG A 232 -1.13 -9.53 -8.30
C ARG A 232 0.39 -9.30 -8.19
N PRO A 233 0.97 -8.45 -9.05
CA PRO A 233 2.43 -8.33 -9.16
C PRO A 233 3.09 -7.76 -7.90
N GLN A 234 2.38 -6.91 -7.15
CA GLN A 234 2.90 -6.27 -5.94
C GLN A 234 2.24 -6.77 -4.64
N PRO A 235 2.99 -6.84 -3.53
CA PRO A 235 2.40 -7.04 -2.21
C PRO A 235 1.57 -5.82 -1.78
N SER A 236 0.29 -6.03 -1.46
CA SER A 236 -0.60 -5.02 -0.84
C SER A 236 -0.52 -5.01 0.70
N TRP A 237 0.63 -5.42 1.24
CA TRP A 237 0.91 -5.53 2.67
C TRP A 237 1.82 -4.41 3.14
N ILE A 238 1.57 -3.91 4.35
CA ILE A 238 2.34 -2.86 4.99
C ILE A 238 3.37 -3.52 5.92
N PRO A 239 4.68 -3.40 5.65
CA PRO A 239 5.72 -3.85 6.57
C PRO A 239 5.76 -2.99 7.83
N LEU A 240 6.02 -3.62 8.97
CA LEU A 240 6.14 -3.01 10.29
C LEU A 240 7.37 -3.59 11.01
N GLY A 241 7.95 -2.79 11.89
CA GLY A 241 9.12 -3.14 12.67
C GLY A 241 10.36 -3.35 11.78
N SER A 242 11.02 -4.48 11.96
CA SER A 242 12.31 -4.79 11.36
C SER A 242 12.23 -5.51 10.00
N VAL A 243 11.09 -5.40 9.30
CA VAL A 243 10.95 -5.97 7.95
C VAL A 243 11.89 -5.27 6.99
N LYS A 244 12.76 -6.07 6.36
CA LYS A 244 13.75 -5.64 5.38
C LYS A 244 13.17 -5.68 3.98
N ALA A 245 12.41 -6.72 3.65
CA ALA A 245 11.80 -6.88 2.34
C ALA A 245 10.48 -7.65 2.37
N LEU A 246 9.57 -7.28 1.47
CA LEU A 246 8.38 -8.05 1.10
C LEU A 246 8.44 -8.46 -0.36
N GLY A 247 7.84 -9.60 -0.69
CA GLY A 247 7.69 -10.03 -2.07
C GLY A 247 6.62 -11.09 -2.23
N ILE A 248 6.18 -11.29 -3.46
CA ILE A 248 5.36 -12.44 -3.84
C ILE A 248 6.27 -13.51 -4.44
N GLU A 249 6.16 -14.75 -3.98
CA GLU A 249 6.99 -15.86 -4.44
C GLU A 249 6.14 -17.12 -4.65
N SER A 250 6.45 -17.91 -5.69
CA SER A 250 5.77 -19.19 -6.00
C SER A 250 6.62 -20.41 -5.68
N SER A 251 7.73 -20.23 -4.98
CA SER A 251 8.68 -21.29 -4.64
C SER A 251 8.36 -21.89 -3.27
N LYS A 252 9.06 -22.99 -2.93
CA LYS A 252 8.99 -23.61 -1.60
C LYS A 252 9.25 -22.56 -0.51
N PRO A 253 8.64 -22.70 0.67
CA PRO A 253 8.00 -23.93 1.18
C PRO A 253 6.52 -24.10 0.91
N LEU A 254 5.81 -23.06 0.47
CA LEU A 254 4.37 -23.12 0.29
C LEU A 254 4.01 -23.46 -1.16
N ILE A 255 2.88 -24.13 -1.36
CA ILE A 255 2.36 -24.43 -2.71
C ILE A 255 1.61 -23.21 -3.24
N GLY A 256 1.98 -22.75 -4.44
CA GLY A 256 1.37 -21.58 -5.07
C GLY A 256 2.02 -20.26 -4.66
N LYS A 257 1.40 -19.13 -5.03
CA LYS A 257 1.90 -17.80 -4.67
C LYS A 257 1.73 -17.53 -3.18
N SER A 258 2.75 -16.93 -2.58
CA SER A 258 2.83 -16.62 -1.15
C SER A 258 3.47 -15.26 -0.94
N LEU A 259 3.09 -14.59 0.15
CA LEU A 259 3.80 -13.45 0.67
C LEU A 259 5.08 -13.94 1.37
N LYS A 260 6.24 -13.53 0.87
CA LYS A 260 7.54 -13.68 1.52
C LYS A 260 7.88 -12.43 2.31
N ILE A 261 8.27 -12.61 3.57
CA ILE A 261 8.60 -11.55 4.51
C ILE A 261 10.02 -11.82 5.02
N GLU A 262 10.96 -10.94 4.71
CA GLU A 262 12.36 -11.01 5.18
C GLU A 262 12.56 -9.94 6.27
N TYR A 263 13.03 -10.34 7.44
CA TYR A 263 13.10 -9.46 8.62
C TYR A 263 14.15 -9.92 9.63
N GLN A 264 14.45 -9.05 10.60
CA GLN A 264 15.37 -9.33 11.70
C GLN A 264 14.70 -9.08 13.05
N VAL A 265 14.40 -10.11 13.82
CA VAL A 265 13.91 -9.88 15.19
C VAL A 265 15.08 -9.59 16.13
N THR A 266 14.83 -8.73 17.11
CA THR A 266 15.72 -8.41 18.23
C THR A 266 14.88 -8.36 19.51
N PRO A 267 15.48 -8.30 20.71
CA PRO A 267 14.71 -8.13 21.96
C PRO A 267 13.78 -6.90 21.98
N ASP A 268 14.08 -5.88 21.18
CA ASP A 268 13.34 -4.62 21.12
C ASP A 268 12.60 -4.39 19.80
N MET A 269 12.67 -5.32 18.85
CA MET A 269 12.00 -5.21 17.55
C MET A 269 11.40 -6.55 17.10
N PHE A 270 10.22 -6.45 16.50
CA PHE A 270 9.54 -7.55 15.83
C PHE A 270 9.59 -7.37 14.31
N GLY A 271 9.47 -8.46 13.56
CA GLY A 271 9.10 -8.40 12.15
C GLY A 271 7.59 -8.57 12.03
N ALA A 272 6.89 -7.62 11.42
CA ALA A 272 5.46 -7.74 11.22
C ALA A 272 4.98 -7.22 9.87
N VAL A 273 3.84 -7.72 9.44
CA VAL A 273 3.10 -7.20 8.30
C VAL A 273 1.64 -6.99 8.66
N THR A 274 1.00 -6.03 8.01
CA THR A 274 -0.44 -5.81 8.15
C THR A 274 -1.12 -5.58 6.81
N LYS A 275 -2.38 -6.00 6.71
CA LYS A 275 -3.23 -5.79 5.54
C LYS A 275 -4.57 -5.21 5.99
N ASN A 276 -4.97 -4.13 5.33
CA ASN A 276 -6.34 -3.62 5.44
C ASN A 276 -7.28 -4.52 4.61
N LEU A 277 -8.45 -4.82 5.16
CA LEU A 277 -9.49 -5.62 4.51
C LEU A 277 -10.60 -4.68 4.02
N THR A 278 -10.77 -4.61 2.71
CA THR A 278 -11.77 -3.76 2.04
C THR A 278 -13.06 -4.54 1.79
N GLY A 279 -13.83 -4.80 2.86
CA GLY A 279 -15.11 -5.49 2.74
C GLY A 279 -15.56 -6.19 4.02
N SER A 280 -16.79 -6.69 4.00
CA SER A 280 -17.31 -7.58 5.05
C SER A 280 -17.12 -9.02 4.57
N PHE A 281 -16.01 -9.63 5.00
CA PHE A 281 -15.64 -11.00 4.59
C PHE A 281 -16.11 -12.08 5.55
N PHE A 282 -16.51 -11.67 6.76
CA PHE A 282 -16.72 -12.58 7.87
C PHE A 282 -18.14 -12.52 8.41
N THR A 283 -18.70 -13.69 8.73
CA THR A 283 -19.87 -13.86 9.59
C THR A 283 -19.46 -14.26 11.02
N LYS A 284 -20.44 -14.43 11.91
CA LYS A 284 -20.18 -14.77 13.33
C LYS A 284 -19.59 -16.16 13.52
N ASP A 285 -19.86 -17.09 12.61
CA ASP A 285 -19.46 -18.49 12.72
C ASP A 285 -18.18 -18.82 11.93
N ASP A 286 -17.66 -17.84 11.18
CA ASP A 286 -16.50 -17.99 10.33
C ASP A 286 -15.20 -18.26 11.10
N LYS A 287 -14.17 -18.60 10.36
CA LYS A 287 -12.80 -18.75 10.86
C LYS A 287 -11.81 -18.08 9.92
N ILE A 288 -10.62 -17.78 10.40
CA ILE A 288 -9.48 -17.43 9.53
C ILE A 288 -8.68 -18.69 9.24
N GLY A 289 -8.51 -19.00 7.97
CA GLY A 289 -7.59 -20.02 7.47
C GLY A 289 -6.35 -19.38 6.84
N LEU A 290 -5.19 -19.98 7.06
CA LEU A 290 -3.94 -19.62 6.36
C LEU A 290 -2.95 -20.77 6.41
N THR A 291 -1.98 -20.78 5.50
CA THR A 291 -0.80 -21.65 5.62
C THR A 291 0.43 -20.78 5.80
N VAL A 292 1.29 -21.17 6.74
CA VAL A 292 2.50 -20.44 7.10
C VAL A 292 3.70 -21.37 7.12
N ALA A 293 4.89 -20.81 6.91
CA ALA A 293 6.16 -21.50 7.11
C ALA A 293 7.23 -20.49 7.48
N SER A 294 8.25 -20.89 8.23
CA SER A 294 9.38 -20.02 8.59
C SER A 294 10.71 -20.72 8.49
N VAL A 295 11.81 -20.01 8.23
CA VAL A 295 13.17 -20.59 8.21
C VAL A 295 13.59 -20.99 9.62
N LYS A 296 13.35 -20.12 10.60
CA LYS A 296 13.67 -20.33 12.01
C LYS A 296 12.41 -20.56 12.85
N PRO A 297 12.53 -21.23 14.02
CA PRO A 297 11.43 -21.30 14.96
C PRO A 297 10.95 -19.89 15.33
N ILE A 298 9.63 -19.70 15.38
CA ILE A 298 9.02 -18.43 15.79
C ILE A 298 7.81 -18.60 16.68
N ARG A 299 7.54 -17.60 17.51
CA ARG A 299 6.23 -17.34 18.11
C ARG A 299 5.49 -16.32 17.24
N LEU A 300 4.60 -16.81 16.40
CA LEU A 300 3.77 -16.01 15.51
C LEU A 300 2.53 -15.52 16.25
N LEU A 301 2.43 -14.21 16.44
CA LEU A 301 1.20 -13.54 16.87
C LEU A 301 0.35 -13.20 15.64
N ILE A 302 -0.92 -13.62 15.69
CA ILE A 302 -1.92 -13.28 14.69
C ILE A 302 -2.94 -12.39 15.38
N GLN A 303 -3.12 -11.18 14.85
CA GLN A 303 -4.04 -10.19 15.41
C GLN A 303 -5.01 -9.69 14.34
N VAL A 304 -6.24 -9.43 14.76
CA VAL A 304 -7.24 -8.70 13.97
C VAL A 304 -7.60 -7.40 14.68
N GLU A 305 -7.96 -6.39 13.88
CA GLU A 305 -8.47 -5.11 14.38
C GLU A 305 -9.84 -4.82 13.75
N ASP A 306 -10.80 -4.44 14.59
CA ASP A 306 -12.13 -4.02 14.15
C ASP A 306 -12.20 -2.51 13.86
N LYS A 307 -13.28 -2.08 13.19
CA LYS A 307 -13.49 -0.66 12.85
C LYS A 307 -13.56 0.30 14.04
N ASN A 308 -13.76 -0.21 15.27
CA ASN A 308 -13.80 0.57 16.50
C ASN A 308 -12.43 0.60 17.21
N GLY A 309 -11.39 0.01 16.61
CA GLY A 309 -10.05 -0.11 17.20
C GLY A 309 -9.94 -1.21 18.25
N GLY A 310 -10.86 -2.17 18.27
CA GLY A 310 -10.77 -3.38 19.06
C GLY A 310 -9.71 -4.30 18.49
N ARG A 311 -8.77 -4.74 19.33
CA ARG A 311 -7.65 -5.59 18.94
C ARG A 311 -7.76 -6.94 19.64
N TYR A 312 -7.68 -8.01 18.85
CA TYR A 312 -7.84 -9.38 19.34
C TYR A 312 -6.77 -10.27 18.72
N ASN A 313 -6.12 -11.08 19.54
CA ASN A 313 -4.98 -11.87 19.06
C ASN A 313 -4.90 -13.27 19.68
N THR A 314 -4.10 -14.11 19.03
CA THR A 314 -3.68 -15.43 19.49
C THR A 314 -2.23 -15.66 19.05
N THR A 315 -1.57 -16.68 19.61
CA THR A 315 -0.16 -16.99 19.33
C THR A 315 0.03 -18.45 18.95
N PHE A 316 0.87 -18.69 17.94
CA PHE A 316 1.26 -20.02 17.49
C PHE A 316 2.78 -20.17 17.53
N ASN A 317 3.27 -21.33 17.96
CA ASN A 317 4.69 -21.67 17.81
C ASN A 317 4.90 -22.39 16.48
N LEU A 318 5.75 -21.87 15.62
CA LEU A 318 6.23 -22.56 14.42
C LEU A 318 7.62 -23.13 14.69
N THR A 319 7.85 -24.35 14.23
CA THR A 319 9.09 -25.11 14.43
C THR A 319 10.25 -24.56 13.60
N GLY A 320 9.97 -23.90 12.48
CA GLY A 320 11.01 -23.44 11.54
C GLY A 320 11.25 -24.45 10.41
N ASP A 321 12.48 -24.49 9.91
CA ASP A 321 12.95 -25.42 8.87
C ASP A 321 12.14 -25.43 7.58
N MET A 322 11.44 -24.32 7.32
CA MET A 322 10.55 -24.13 6.18
C MET A 322 9.42 -25.17 6.14
N GLU A 323 8.99 -25.69 7.30
CA GLU A 323 7.86 -26.61 7.39
C GLU A 323 6.54 -25.85 7.18
N ALA A 324 5.75 -26.30 6.20
CA ALA A 324 4.43 -25.73 5.94
C ALA A 324 3.42 -26.19 7.00
N ARG A 325 2.73 -25.24 7.62
CA ARG A 325 1.69 -25.49 8.61
C ARG A 325 0.41 -24.78 8.25
N GLU A 326 -0.67 -25.54 8.17
CA GLU A 326 -2.02 -24.99 8.03
C GLU A 326 -2.57 -24.59 9.41
N LEU A 327 -3.08 -23.36 9.50
CA LEU A 327 -3.70 -22.78 10.68
C LEU A 327 -5.15 -22.46 10.38
N THR A 328 -6.03 -22.81 11.31
CA THR A 328 -7.45 -22.42 11.29
C THR A 328 -7.79 -21.86 12.66
N ILE A 329 -8.29 -20.63 12.70
CA ILE A 329 -8.47 -19.85 13.93
C ILE A 329 -9.95 -19.50 14.07
N ALA A 330 -10.63 -20.07 15.07
CA ALA A 330 -11.97 -19.62 15.41
C ALA A 330 -11.94 -18.31 16.21
N TRP A 331 -12.96 -17.47 16.05
CA TRP A 331 -13.04 -16.18 16.77
C TRP A 331 -12.95 -16.30 18.28
N LYS A 332 -13.47 -17.40 18.84
CA LYS A 332 -13.41 -17.71 20.28
C LYS A 332 -12.00 -17.98 20.82
N GLU A 333 -11.03 -18.25 19.93
CA GLU A 333 -9.62 -18.47 20.30
C GLU A 333 -8.86 -17.15 20.42
N LEU A 334 -9.44 -16.05 19.95
CA LEU A 334 -8.83 -14.73 20.05
C LEU A 334 -9.12 -14.12 21.42
N THR A 335 -8.09 -13.53 22.02
CA THR A 335 -8.18 -12.81 23.28
C THR A 335 -8.02 -11.32 23.05
N ILE A 336 -8.65 -10.50 23.90
CA ILE A 336 -8.54 -9.03 23.80
C ILE A 336 -7.09 -8.62 24.06
N ALA A 337 -6.49 -7.90 23.12
CA ALA A 337 -5.14 -7.38 23.28
C ALA A 337 -5.09 -6.32 24.39
N PRO A 338 -4.00 -6.24 25.19
CA PRO A 338 -3.88 -5.26 26.28
C PRO A 338 -4.07 -3.81 25.82
N ASP A 339 -3.59 -3.49 24.60
CA ASP A 339 -3.63 -2.19 23.95
C ASP A 339 -4.93 -1.92 23.16
N SER A 340 -5.92 -2.82 23.23
CA SER A 340 -7.21 -2.64 22.57
C SER A 340 -7.95 -1.42 23.12
N LYS A 341 -8.45 -0.55 22.21
CA LYS A 341 -9.23 0.66 22.54
C LYS A 341 -10.62 0.37 23.08
N THR A 342 -11.14 -0.83 22.79
CA THR A 342 -12.41 -1.33 23.33
C THR A 342 -12.19 -2.59 24.16
N LYS A 343 -13.06 -2.82 25.13
CA LYS A 343 -13.10 -4.03 25.97
C LYS A 343 -14.29 -4.93 25.63
N LEU A 344 -14.98 -4.66 24.52
CA LEU A 344 -16.10 -5.47 24.02
C LEU A 344 -15.59 -6.78 23.39
N SER A 345 -16.48 -7.76 23.26
CA SER A 345 -16.22 -8.97 22.48
C SER A 345 -16.02 -8.64 21.00
N LEU A 346 -15.19 -9.43 20.31
CA LEU A 346 -14.98 -9.32 18.86
C LEU A 346 -16.31 -9.46 18.10
N ASP A 347 -16.54 -8.56 17.16
CA ASP A 347 -17.57 -8.67 16.12
C ASP A 347 -16.87 -8.93 14.78
N PRO A 348 -16.86 -10.18 14.28
CA PRO A 348 -16.12 -10.54 13.07
C PRO A 348 -16.54 -9.74 11.83
N THR A 349 -17.81 -9.33 11.76
CA THR A 349 -18.36 -8.55 10.64
C THR A 349 -17.74 -7.15 10.51
N LYS A 350 -17.03 -6.70 11.55
CA LYS A 350 -16.39 -5.40 11.66
C LYS A 350 -14.87 -5.46 11.55
N ILE A 351 -14.27 -6.63 11.29
CA ILE A 351 -12.82 -6.75 11.11
C ILE A 351 -12.42 -5.97 9.85
N VAL A 352 -11.46 -5.06 10.01
CA VAL A 352 -10.95 -4.20 8.92
C VAL A 352 -9.46 -4.41 8.68
N ARG A 353 -8.78 -5.19 9.53
CA ARG A 353 -7.33 -5.38 9.42
C ARG A 353 -6.88 -6.69 10.05
N VAL A 354 -5.85 -7.28 9.47
CA VAL A 354 -5.10 -8.43 10.01
C VAL A 354 -3.62 -8.09 10.14
N PHE A 355 -2.98 -8.66 11.14
CA PHE A 355 -1.56 -8.53 11.42
C PHE A 355 -0.93 -9.91 11.63
N PHE A 356 0.30 -10.06 11.13
CA PHE A 356 1.18 -11.19 11.40
C PHE A 356 2.48 -10.66 11.97
N MET A 357 2.88 -11.13 13.14
CA MET A 357 4.03 -10.60 13.88
C MET A 357 4.85 -11.72 14.50
N ASP A 358 6.16 -11.74 14.23
CA ASP A 358 7.10 -12.57 14.98
C ASP A 358 7.50 -11.85 16.28
N ILE A 359 7.02 -12.37 17.41
CA ILE A 359 7.29 -11.84 18.76
C ILE A 359 8.39 -12.63 19.51
N THR A 360 9.12 -13.51 18.82
CA THR A 360 10.17 -14.36 19.43
C THR A 360 11.27 -13.51 20.05
N GLY A 361 11.72 -12.46 19.36
CA GLY A 361 12.76 -11.57 19.86
C GLY A 361 12.40 -10.98 21.23
N ALA A 362 11.18 -10.43 21.33
CA ALA A 362 10.68 -9.79 22.55
C ALA A 362 10.46 -10.75 23.72
N LEU A 363 10.07 -12.01 23.47
CA LEU A 363 9.73 -12.95 24.54
C LEU A 363 10.88 -13.87 24.94
N ASP A 364 11.71 -14.26 23.98
CA ASP A 364 12.79 -15.23 24.20
C ASP A 364 14.18 -14.55 24.18
N MET A 365 14.22 -13.21 24.04
CA MET A 365 15.44 -12.38 24.06
C MET A 365 16.45 -12.75 22.97
N VAL A 366 15.96 -13.18 21.81
CA VAL A 366 16.79 -13.63 20.67
C VAL A 366 16.96 -12.53 19.63
N THR A 367 18.11 -12.55 18.95
CA THR A 367 18.35 -11.80 17.71
C THR A 367 18.55 -12.79 16.58
N GLN A 368 17.69 -12.74 15.55
CA GLN A 368 17.83 -13.61 14.38
C GLN A 368 17.29 -12.95 13.12
N GLU A 369 17.99 -13.18 12.00
CA GLU A 369 17.42 -13.03 10.67
C GLU A 369 16.46 -14.17 10.39
N ASN A 370 15.31 -13.87 9.80
CA ASN A 370 14.34 -14.90 9.46
C ASN A 370 13.57 -14.56 8.19
N THR A 371 12.93 -15.58 7.64
CA THR A 371 11.96 -15.45 6.56
C THR A 371 10.69 -16.16 6.95
N LEU A 372 9.55 -15.48 6.77
CA LEU A 372 8.21 -16.00 6.97
C LEU A 372 7.49 -16.00 5.62
N TRP A 373 6.85 -17.11 5.28
CA TRP A 373 5.93 -17.22 4.15
C TRP A 373 4.50 -17.34 4.67
N ILE A 374 3.58 -16.65 4.01
CA ILE A 374 2.14 -16.71 4.30
C ILE A 374 1.42 -16.93 2.96
N ASN A 375 0.55 -17.93 2.89
CA ASN A 375 -0.34 -18.13 1.75
C ASN A 375 -1.76 -18.52 2.19
N SER A 376 -2.66 -18.65 1.21
CA SER A 376 -4.01 -19.20 1.40
C SER A 376 -4.83 -18.52 2.50
N LEU A 377 -4.61 -17.21 2.71
CA LEU A 377 -5.33 -16.42 3.70
C LEU A 377 -6.80 -16.31 3.27
N ARG A 378 -7.71 -16.82 4.09
CA ARG A 378 -9.12 -16.96 3.73
C ARG A 378 -10.07 -16.86 4.93
N ALA A 379 -11.28 -16.37 4.67
CA ALA A 379 -12.44 -16.55 5.52
C ALA A 379 -13.08 -17.90 5.20
N ILE A 380 -13.14 -18.78 6.20
CA ILE A 380 -13.77 -20.10 6.13
C ILE A 380 -15.19 -19.97 6.68
N HIS A 381 -16.19 -20.31 5.86
CA HIS A 381 -17.63 -20.19 6.16
C HIS A 381 -18.23 -21.50 6.67
#